data_AF-A0A2R7KB33-F1
#
_entry.id   AF-A0A2R7KB33-F1
#
_cell.length_a   1.000
_cell.length_b   1.000
_cell.length_c   1.000
_cell.angle_alpha   90.00
_cell.angle_beta   90.00
_cell.angle_gamma   90.00
#
_symmetry.space_group_name_H-M   'P 1'
#
loop_
_entity.id
_entity.type
_entity.pdbx_description
1 polymer ?
#
loop_
_entity_poly.entity_id
_entity_poly.type
_entity_poly.pdbx_seq_one_letter_code
_entity_poly.pdbx_strand_id
1 'polypeptide(L)'
;EMNPEGFNLFKILLPKDTPSLALENIIDQRVQTNDSIISKNFSHLVTNALLFIDVLAFRQYLEKGAIPEKYLKRIEETVLGIVALALKTKTVKSQHDDLLIKLFEASIRYSKFSKVTVDTLETLQLDYFNNKLEQYYLIDMAGMALWSDGIVENEESYFLYSLGSMMNISDDFVTKSIDTTNTFITTHKKKIPYFNYSNPVKHFYDQMTQSVVKLIVRNKNRLVKEIIQSKELMVLLAYSTTRDLDAKEKKKVKKQLLDICKTIPSLTIFLLPGGSLLLPILIKFIPTLLPSAFNENLDENE
;
A
#
# COMPACT_ATOMS: atom_id res chain seq x y z
N GLU A 1 -5.51 20.00 -12.19
CA GLU A 1 -5.23 19.02 -13.27
C GLU A 1 -4.41 17.83 -12.79
N MET A 2 -3.21 17.98 -12.21
CA MET A 2 -2.34 16.85 -11.77
C MET A 2 -2.86 16.02 -10.59
N ASN A 3 -3.73 16.59 -9.76
CA ASN A 3 -4.45 15.92 -8.68
C ASN A 3 -5.95 16.21 -8.88
N PRO A 4 -6.76 15.23 -9.31
CA PRO A 4 -8.21 15.39 -9.26
C PRO A 4 -8.63 15.37 -7.79
N GLU A 5 -8.69 16.53 -7.16
CA GLU A 5 -9.18 16.62 -5.79
C GLU A 5 -10.70 16.39 -5.76
N GLY A 6 -11.13 15.33 -5.09
CA GLY A 6 -12.50 15.27 -4.59
C GLY A 6 -12.72 16.38 -3.57
N PHE A 7 -13.91 16.97 -3.58
CA PHE A 7 -14.31 18.05 -2.67
C PHE A 7 -13.91 17.75 -1.21
N ASN A 8 -13.05 18.56 -0.61
CA ASN A 8 -12.66 18.43 0.80
C ASN A 8 -12.98 19.71 1.57
N LEU A 9 -14.15 19.73 2.22
CA LEU A 9 -14.66 20.89 2.98
C LEU A 9 -13.67 21.40 4.05
N PHE A 10 -12.79 20.55 4.57
CA PHE A 10 -11.82 20.95 5.59
C PHE A 10 -10.70 21.86 5.07
N LYS A 11 -10.38 21.83 3.77
CA LYS A 11 -9.39 22.74 3.16
C LYS A 11 -9.88 24.19 3.06
N ILE A 12 -11.21 24.41 3.09
CA ILE A 12 -11.81 25.74 2.99
C ILE A 12 -11.74 26.49 4.34
N LEU A 13 -11.69 25.75 5.45
CA LEU A 13 -11.77 26.30 6.82
C LEU A 13 -10.40 26.56 7.48
N LEU A 14 -9.31 26.05 6.92
CA LEU A 14 -7.96 26.21 7.48
C LEU A 14 -7.25 27.46 6.90
N PRO A 15 -6.38 28.13 7.68
CA PRO A 15 -5.58 29.24 7.20
C PRO A 15 -4.73 28.80 5.99
N LYS A 16 -4.57 29.70 5.01
CA LYS A 16 -3.80 29.40 3.79
C LYS A 16 -2.35 29.14 4.16
N ASP A 17 -1.86 27.95 3.81
CA ASP A 17 -0.46 27.58 3.91
C ASP A 17 0.43 28.60 3.18
N THR A 18 1.67 28.78 3.65
CA THR A 18 2.68 29.49 2.86
C THR A 18 2.93 28.74 1.55
N PRO A 19 3.36 29.42 0.46
CA PRO A 19 3.64 28.74 -0.81
C PRO A 19 4.62 27.57 -0.67
N SER A 20 5.63 27.70 0.19
CA SER A 20 6.60 26.64 0.48
C SER A 20 5.96 25.44 1.17
N LEU A 21 5.12 25.67 2.18
CA LEU A 21 4.42 24.60 2.90
C LEU A 21 3.38 23.92 1.99
N ALA A 22 2.69 24.69 1.14
CA ALA A 22 1.77 24.15 0.16
C ALA A 22 2.49 23.23 -0.85
N LEU A 23 3.68 23.64 -1.33
CA LEU A 23 4.51 22.82 -2.21
C LEU A 23 4.96 21.52 -1.52
N GLU A 24 5.44 21.61 -0.29
CA GLU A 24 5.86 20.45 0.51
C GLU A 24 4.70 19.46 0.70
N ASN A 25 3.51 19.97 1.04
CA ASN A 25 2.30 19.16 1.18
C ASN A 25 1.91 18.47 -0.15
N ILE A 26 2.07 19.14 -1.28
CA ILE A 26 1.82 18.54 -2.60
C ILE A 26 2.83 17.42 -2.86
N ILE A 27 4.12 17.63 -2.61
CA ILE A 27 5.15 16.62 -2.82
C ILE A 27 4.93 15.41 -1.91
N ASP A 28 4.65 15.63 -0.62
CA ASP A 28 4.38 14.55 0.35
C ASP A 28 3.19 13.68 -0.10
N GLN A 29 2.11 14.33 -0.54
CA GLN A 29 0.93 13.64 -1.09
C GLN A 29 1.21 12.89 -2.39
N ARG A 30 2.22 13.30 -3.17
CA ARG A 30 2.59 12.62 -4.42
C ARG A 30 3.49 11.42 -4.17
N VAL A 31 4.43 11.53 -3.23
CA VAL A 31 5.39 10.47 -2.90
C VAL A 31 4.70 9.25 -2.29
N GLN A 32 3.66 9.47 -1.48
CA GLN A 32 2.89 8.40 -0.83
C GLN A 32 1.65 8.02 -1.67
N THR A 33 1.35 6.72 -1.79
CA THR A 33 0.09 6.28 -2.43
C THR A 33 -1.10 6.65 -1.54
N ASN A 34 -1.94 7.58 -2.00
CA ASN A 34 -3.05 8.13 -1.23
C ASN A 34 -4.32 7.31 -1.40
N ASP A 35 -4.66 6.46 -0.42
CA ASP A 35 -5.94 5.75 -0.47
C ASP A 35 -6.56 5.52 0.93
N SER A 36 -6.89 6.61 1.63
CA SER A 36 -7.53 6.64 2.96
C SER A 36 -6.64 6.38 4.18
N ILE A 37 -7.15 6.79 5.35
CA ILE A 37 -6.53 6.63 6.69
C ILE A 37 -6.22 5.14 7.00
N ILE A 38 -6.88 4.21 6.30
CA ILE A 38 -6.68 2.76 6.44
C ILE A 38 -5.53 2.27 5.52
N SER A 39 -5.31 2.88 4.35
CA SER A 39 -4.14 2.57 3.51
C SER A 39 -2.90 3.37 3.88
N LYS A 40 -3.01 4.44 4.68
CA LYS A 40 -1.84 5.10 5.27
C LYS A 40 -0.92 4.14 6.03
N ASN A 41 -1.47 3.04 6.56
CA ASN A 41 -0.68 1.99 7.22
C ASN A 41 0.04 1.05 6.24
N PHE A 42 -0.26 1.14 4.94
CA PHE A 42 0.48 0.55 3.82
C PHE A 42 1.39 1.58 3.13
N SER A 43 1.21 2.89 3.35
CA SER A 43 1.94 3.97 2.66
C SER A 43 3.46 3.93 2.88
N HIS A 44 3.92 3.41 4.00
CA HIS A 44 5.36 3.23 4.26
C HIS A 44 5.99 2.08 3.45
N LEU A 45 5.16 1.20 2.88
CA LEU A 45 5.60 0.05 2.10
C LEU A 45 5.49 0.30 0.59
N VAL A 46 4.73 1.32 0.19
CA VAL A 46 4.26 1.52 -1.18
C VAL A 46 4.49 3.00 -1.55
N THR A 47 5.72 3.31 -1.98
CA THR A 47 6.00 4.56 -2.69
C THR A 47 5.22 4.54 -4.00
N ASN A 48 4.69 5.69 -4.42
CA ASN A 48 3.94 5.79 -5.67
C ASN A 48 4.82 5.36 -6.86
N ALA A 49 4.45 4.26 -7.51
CA ALA A 49 5.22 3.68 -8.61
C ALA A 49 5.19 4.55 -9.88
N LEU A 50 4.21 5.46 -9.97
CA LEU A 50 3.97 6.31 -11.12
C LEU A 50 4.49 7.74 -10.91
N LEU A 51 5.39 7.96 -9.94
CA LEU A 51 6.01 9.27 -9.69
C LEU A 51 6.71 9.86 -10.91
N PHE A 52 7.34 9.02 -11.73
CA PHE A 52 8.06 9.50 -12.90
C PHE A 52 7.12 10.14 -13.94
N ILE A 53 5.82 9.82 -13.94
CA ILE A 53 4.83 10.51 -14.77
C ILE A 53 4.79 12.01 -14.44
N ASP A 54 5.02 12.41 -13.19
CA ASP A 54 5.06 13.83 -12.82
C ASP A 54 6.29 14.54 -13.44
N VAL A 55 7.42 13.84 -13.54
CA VAL A 55 8.62 14.35 -14.22
C VAL A 55 8.35 14.51 -15.72
N LEU A 56 7.72 13.52 -16.34
CA LEU A 56 7.34 13.58 -17.76
C LEU A 56 6.32 14.70 -18.02
N ALA A 57 5.34 14.89 -17.14
CA ALA A 57 4.38 15.98 -17.24
C ALA A 57 5.03 17.35 -17.06
N PHE A 58 5.98 17.49 -16.12
CA PHE A 58 6.74 18.72 -15.97
C PHE A 58 7.57 19.04 -17.21
N ARG A 59 8.15 18.03 -17.86
CA ARG A 59 8.81 18.21 -19.16
C ARG A 59 7.84 18.71 -20.24
N GLN A 60 6.65 18.12 -20.36
CA GLN A 60 5.63 18.58 -21.30
C GLN A 60 5.25 20.05 -21.05
N TYR A 61 5.16 20.46 -19.78
CA TYR A 61 4.97 21.86 -19.41
C TYR A 61 6.12 22.76 -19.88
N LEU A 62 7.38 22.35 -19.69
CA LEU A 62 8.54 23.12 -20.15
C LEU A 62 8.57 23.26 -21.69
N GLU A 63 8.14 22.25 -22.43
CA GLU A 63 8.15 22.26 -23.89
C GLU A 63 6.97 23.04 -24.50
N LYS A 64 5.78 22.97 -23.88
CA LYS A 64 4.52 23.48 -24.47
C LYS A 64 3.92 24.66 -23.72
N GLY A 65 4.49 25.06 -22.58
CA GLY A 65 3.95 26.08 -21.68
C GLY A 65 2.72 25.65 -20.87
N ALA A 66 2.20 24.45 -21.12
CA ALA A 66 1.07 23.83 -20.42
C ALA A 66 1.15 22.30 -20.54
N ILE A 67 0.56 21.59 -19.57
CA ILE A 67 0.41 20.13 -19.67
C ILE A 67 -0.81 19.85 -20.58
N PRO A 68 -0.69 19.04 -21.64
CA PRO A 68 -1.85 18.73 -22.47
C PRO A 68 -2.95 18.04 -21.65
N GLU A 69 -4.20 18.48 -21.80
CA GLU A 69 -5.35 18.12 -20.94
C GLU A 69 -5.52 16.60 -20.70
N LYS A 70 -5.24 15.78 -21.72
CA LYS A 70 -5.39 14.31 -21.65
C LYS A 70 -4.08 13.56 -21.44
N TYR A 71 -2.95 14.24 -21.33
CA TYR A 71 -1.63 13.63 -21.29
C TYR A 71 -1.47 12.65 -20.13
N LEU A 72 -1.74 13.13 -18.89
CA LEU A 72 -1.59 12.34 -17.66
C LEU A 72 -2.48 11.09 -17.67
N LYS A 73 -3.73 11.26 -18.09
CA LYS A 73 -4.67 10.14 -18.20
C LYS A 73 -4.19 9.12 -19.23
N ARG A 74 -3.76 9.57 -20.41
CA ARG A 74 -3.28 8.69 -21.49
C ARG A 74 -2.04 7.91 -21.08
N ILE A 75 -1.02 8.57 -20.53
CA ILE A 75 0.21 7.88 -20.11
C ILE A 75 -0.05 6.88 -18.99
N GLU A 76 -0.94 7.20 -18.05
CA GLU A 76 -1.36 6.27 -17.01
C GLU A 76 -2.10 5.05 -17.60
N GLU A 77 -3.08 5.27 -18.49
CA GLU A 77 -3.79 4.20 -19.18
C GLU A 77 -2.85 3.30 -20.01
N THR A 78 -1.89 3.89 -20.73
CA THR A 78 -0.89 3.15 -21.51
C THR A 78 0.02 2.33 -20.60
N VAL A 79 0.55 2.90 -19.51
CA VAL A 79 1.37 2.15 -18.54
C VAL A 79 0.59 0.95 -17.99
N LEU A 80 -0.67 1.15 -17.60
CA LEU A 80 -1.50 0.04 -17.10
C LEU A 80 -1.73 -1.03 -18.15
N GLY A 81 -1.99 -0.64 -19.39
CA GLY A 81 -2.16 -1.55 -20.51
C GLY A 81 -0.90 -2.39 -20.76
N ILE A 82 0.27 -1.76 -20.76
CA ILE A 82 1.56 -2.44 -20.91
C ILE A 82 1.80 -3.41 -19.76
N VAL A 83 1.63 -2.97 -18.51
CA VAL A 83 1.82 -3.83 -17.32
C VAL A 83 0.85 -5.01 -17.34
N ALA A 84 -0.42 -4.78 -17.72
CA ALA A 84 -1.42 -5.84 -17.82
C ALA A 84 -1.07 -6.87 -18.89
N LEU A 85 -0.61 -6.43 -20.07
CA LEU A 85 -0.15 -7.33 -21.13
C LEU A 85 1.11 -8.09 -20.71
N ALA A 86 2.09 -7.40 -20.13
CA ALA A 86 3.32 -8.01 -19.61
C ALA A 86 3.00 -9.14 -18.61
N LEU A 87 2.13 -8.88 -17.63
CA LEU A 87 1.72 -9.90 -16.65
C LEU A 87 0.92 -11.06 -17.27
N LYS A 88 0.23 -10.86 -18.40
CA LYS A 88 -0.43 -11.93 -19.16
C LYS A 88 0.57 -12.79 -19.94
N THR A 89 1.70 -12.22 -20.36
CA THR A 89 2.75 -12.93 -21.10
C THR A 89 3.53 -13.91 -20.23
N LYS A 90 3.64 -13.66 -18.92
CA LYS A 90 4.38 -14.54 -18.00
C LYS A 90 3.76 -15.93 -17.96
N THR A 91 4.57 -16.96 -18.23
CA THR A 91 4.10 -18.35 -18.17
C THR A 91 3.94 -18.81 -16.71
N VAL A 92 4.85 -18.39 -15.83
CA VAL A 92 4.83 -18.67 -14.39
C VAL A 92 4.58 -17.37 -13.63
N LYS A 93 3.46 -17.33 -12.90
CA LYS A 93 3.14 -16.19 -12.02
C LYS A 93 3.94 -16.26 -10.74
N SER A 94 4.55 -15.14 -10.35
CA SER A 94 5.27 -14.99 -9.09
C SER A 94 4.33 -14.54 -7.97
N GLN A 95 4.69 -14.82 -6.71
CA GLN A 95 3.97 -14.26 -5.54
C GLN A 95 4.05 -12.73 -5.48
N HIS A 96 5.00 -12.13 -6.19
CA HIS A 96 5.20 -10.70 -6.25
C HIS A 96 4.27 -10.03 -7.27
N ASP A 97 3.78 -10.76 -8.28
CA ASP A 97 2.91 -10.20 -9.32
C ASP A 97 1.60 -9.61 -8.74
N ASP A 98 0.98 -10.27 -7.76
CA ASP A 98 -0.20 -9.75 -7.07
C ASP A 98 0.09 -8.48 -6.26
N LEU A 99 1.31 -8.36 -5.71
CA LEU A 99 1.77 -7.16 -5.01
C LEU A 99 2.04 -6.03 -6.01
N LEU A 100 2.52 -6.35 -7.21
CA LEU A 100 2.79 -5.39 -8.28
C LEU A 100 1.49 -4.74 -8.75
N ILE A 101 0.46 -5.57 -8.99
CA ILE A 101 -0.87 -5.10 -9.38
C ILE A 101 -1.42 -4.15 -8.31
N LYS A 102 -1.34 -4.52 -7.02
CA LYS A 102 -1.80 -3.67 -5.90
C LYS A 102 -1.04 -2.36 -5.81
N LEU A 103 0.29 -2.38 -6.03
CA LEU A 103 1.13 -1.19 -6.07
C LEU A 103 0.68 -0.24 -7.19
N PHE A 104 0.41 -0.76 -8.38
CA PHE A 104 -0.11 0.03 -9.48
C PHE A 104 -1.52 0.57 -9.20
N GLU A 105 -2.42 -0.26 -8.67
CA GLU A 105 -3.77 0.15 -8.27
C GLU A 105 -3.76 1.28 -7.24
N ALA A 106 -2.78 1.31 -6.33
CA ALA A 106 -2.64 2.38 -5.34
C ALA A 106 -1.96 3.66 -5.89
N SER A 107 -1.31 3.57 -7.06
CA SER A 107 -0.51 4.66 -7.65
C SER A 107 -1.28 5.50 -8.69
N ILE A 108 -2.39 4.98 -9.21
CA ILE A 108 -3.18 5.56 -10.31
C ILE A 108 -4.14 6.66 -9.85
N ARG A 109 -4.37 7.66 -10.71
CA ARG A 109 -5.20 8.85 -10.44
C ARG A 109 -6.51 8.87 -11.21
N TYR A 110 -6.50 8.40 -12.46
CA TYR A 110 -7.60 8.60 -13.41
C TYR A 110 -8.29 7.30 -13.83
N SER A 111 -7.58 6.18 -13.68
CA SER A 111 -8.03 4.88 -14.16
C SER A 111 -8.16 3.87 -13.03
N LYS A 112 -8.73 2.70 -13.33
CA LYS A 112 -8.72 1.53 -12.44
C LYS A 112 -8.11 0.37 -13.20
N PHE A 113 -7.14 -0.31 -12.62
CA PHE A 113 -6.49 -1.48 -13.23
C PHE A 113 -7.51 -2.54 -13.65
N SER A 114 -8.51 -2.81 -12.80
CA SER A 114 -9.64 -3.73 -13.08
C SER A 114 -10.51 -3.38 -14.29
N LYS A 115 -10.42 -2.16 -14.84
CA LYS A 115 -11.17 -1.75 -16.04
C LYS A 115 -10.34 -1.79 -17.33
N VAL A 116 -9.07 -2.16 -17.24
CA VAL A 116 -8.16 -2.21 -18.38
C VAL A 116 -8.45 -3.48 -19.19
N THR A 117 -9.20 -3.32 -20.28
CA THR A 117 -9.43 -4.37 -21.29
C THR A 117 -8.49 -4.12 -22.45
N VAL A 118 -7.24 -4.59 -22.31
CA VAL A 118 -6.23 -4.53 -23.36
C VAL A 118 -5.84 -5.97 -23.71
N ASP A 119 -6.00 -6.30 -24.99
CA ASP A 119 -5.74 -7.64 -25.50
C ASP A 119 -4.45 -7.71 -26.31
N THR A 120 -4.06 -6.63 -27.00
CA THR A 120 -2.83 -6.59 -27.79
C THR A 120 -2.13 -5.22 -27.72
N LEU A 121 -0.82 -5.18 -28.01
CA LEU A 121 0.00 -3.97 -27.96
C LEU A 121 -0.47 -2.90 -28.96
N GLU A 122 -1.02 -3.29 -30.10
CA GLU A 122 -1.49 -2.37 -31.16
C GLU A 122 -2.66 -1.49 -30.69
N THR A 123 -3.41 -1.95 -29.69
CA THR A 123 -4.51 -1.17 -29.11
C THR A 123 -4.03 0.01 -28.25
N LEU A 124 -2.74 0.07 -27.88
CA LEU A 124 -2.21 1.00 -26.88
C LEU A 124 -1.89 2.42 -27.37
N GLN A 125 -2.23 2.79 -28.62
CA GLN A 125 -1.99 4.13 -29.19
C GLN A 125 -0.57 4.68 -28.90
N LEU A 126 0.45 3.83 -29.02
CA LEU A 126 1.83 4.14 -28.62
C LEU A 126 2.42 5.32 -29.42
N ASP A 127 1.92 5.57 -30.63
CA ASP A 127 2.28 6.71 -31.49
C ASP A 127 2.05 8.08 -30.84
N TYR A 128 1.27 8.14 -29.77
CA TYR A 128 1.09 9.36 -28.99
C TYR A 128 2.39 9.81 -28.29
N PHE A 129 3.28 8.87 -27.95
CA PHE A 129 4.52 9.10 -27.20
C PHE A 129 5.72 9.21 -28.15
N ASN A 130 5.98 10.44 -28.58
CA ASN A 130 7.07 10.74 -29.52
C ASN A 130 8.41 11.06 -28.82
N ASN A 131 8.39 11.21 -27.49
CA ASN A 131 9.60 11.53 -26.73
C ASN A 131 10.30 10.24 -26.27
N LYS A 132 11.61 10.16 -26.49
CA LYS A 132 12.43 9.03 -26.03
C LYS A 132 12.28 8.72 -24.54
N LEU A 133 12.17 9.74 -23.68
CA LEU A 133 12.01 9.52 -22.24
C LEU A 133 10.69 8.82 -21.88
N GLU A 134 9.61 9.12 -22.61
CA GLU A 134 8.32 8.46 -22.41
C GLU A 134 8.44 6.99 -22.85
N GLN A 135 9.03 6.76 -24.01
CA GLN A 135 9.22 5.42 -24.57
C GLN A 135 10.12 4.55 -23.66
N TYR A 136 11.22 5.11 -23.14
CA TYR A 136 12.10 4.42 -22.19
C TYR A 136 11.37 4.06 -20.91
N TYR A 137 10.60 5.00 -20.37
CA TYR A 137 9.79 4.73 -19.20
C TYR A 137 8.79 3.60 -19.44
N LEU A 138 8.09 3.59 -20.57
CA LEU A 138 7.14 2.51 -20.92
C LEU A 138 7.83 1.13 -21.01
N ILE A 139 9.05 1.06 -21.56
CA ILE A 139 9.85 -0.17 -21.60
C ILE A 139 10.26 -0.60 -20.19
N ASP A 140 10.73 0.34 -19.35
CA ASP A 140 11.14 0.02 -17.98
C ASP A 140 9.95 -0.49 -17.15
N MET A 141 8.75 0.08 -17.35
CA MET A 141 7.53 -0.42 -16.70
C MET A 141 7.17 -1.85 -17.12
N ALA A 142 7.32 -2.18 -18.41
CA ALA A 142 7.15 -3.54 -18.89
C ALA A 142 8.20 -4.49 -18.30
N GLY A 143 9.48 -4.09 -18.30
CA GLY A 143 10.58 -4.89 -17.78
C GLY A 143 10.42 -5.19 -16.30
N MET A 144 9.97 -4.21 -15.51
CA MET A 144 9.64 -4.41 -14.09
C MET A 144 8.49 -5.40 -13.87
N ALA A 145 7.47 -5.38 -14.73
CA ALA A 145 6.34 -6.30 -14.62
C ALA A 145 6.72 -7.74 -15.03
N LEU A 146 7.55 -7.88 -16.05
CA LEU A 146 8.02 -9.17 -16.55
C LEU A 146 9.07 -9.81 -15.65
N TRP A 147 9.87 -9.04 -14.92
CA TRP A 147 10.94 -9.59 -14.11
C TRP A 147 10.47 -10.73 -13.19
N SER A 148 11.13 -11.89 -13.28
CA SER A 148 10.83 -13.10 -12.51
C SER A 148 12.11 -13.70 -11.94
N ASP A 149 12.48 -13.31 -10.72
CA ASP A 149 13.60 -13.88 -9.95
C ASP A 149 14.95 -14.02 -10.70
N GLY A 150 15.17 -13.16 -11.71
CA GLY A 150 16.40 -13.09 -12.50
C GLY A 150 16.47 -14.05 -13.69
N ILE A 151 15.40 -14.78 -14.00
CA ILE A 151 15.27 -15.57 -15.22
C ILE A 151 14.31 -14.79 -16.13
N VAL A 152 14.82 -14.30 -17.26
CA VAL A 152 13.97 -13.72 -18.30
C VAL A 152 13.66 -14.82 -19.30
N GLU A 153 12.38 -15.16 -19.45
CA GLU A 153 11.95 -16.15 -20.44
C GLU A 153 12.01 -15.58 -21.86
N ASN A 154 12.07 -16.45 -22.87
CA ASN A 154 12.16 -16.01 -24.27
C ASN A 154 10.92 -15.21 -24.69
N GLU A 155 9.75 -15.58 -24.18
CA GLU A 155 8.46 -14.93 -24.39
C GLU A 155 8.45 -13.51 -23.78
N GLU A 156 9.05 -13.34 -22.60
CA GLU A 156 9.18 -12.05 -21.92
C GLU A 156 10.14 -11.12 -22.67
N SER A 157 11.28 -11.65 -23.11
CA SER A 157 12.23 -10.91 -23.95
C SER A 157 11.59 -10.48 -25.26
N TYR A 158 10.90 -11.40 -25.94
CA TYR A 158 10.18 -11.13 -27.18
C TYR A 158 9.14 -10.02 -27.03
N PHE A 159 8.41 -10.00 -25.92
CA PHE A 159 7.47 -8.91 -25.61
C PHE A 159 8.18 -7.55 -25.53
N LEU A 160 9.32 -7.46 -24.85
CA LEU A 160 10.06 -6.19 -24.71
C LEU A 160 10.64 -5.71 -26.04
N TYR A 161 11.18 -6.60 -26.86
CA TYR A 161 11.65 -6.24 -28.21
C TYR A 161 10.49 -5.82 -29.11
N SER A 162 9.34 -6.49 -29.02
CA SER A 162 8.14 -6.12 -29.78
C SER A 162 7.63 -4.73 -29.39
N LEU A 163 7.58 -4.44 -28.08
CA LEU A 163 7.22 -3.13 -27.54
C LEU A 163 8.21 -2.05 -28.00
N GLY A 164 9.52 -2.34 -27.95
CA GLY A 164 10.56 -1.44 -28.43
C GLY A 164 10.43 -1.14 -29.92
N SER A 165 10.20 -2.16 -30.75
CA SER A 165 10.01 -2.03 -32.20
C SER A 165 8.81 -1.14 -32.55
N MET A 166 7.66 -1.30 -31.87
CA MET A 166 6.49 -0.44 -32.07
C MET A 166 6.75 1.04 -31.76
N MET A 167 7.68 1.34 -30.85
CA MET A 167 8.09 2.71 -30.50
C MET A 167 9.36 3.17 -31.23
N ASN A 168 9.88 2.38 -32.18
CA ASN A 168 11.12 2.64 -32.91
C ASN A 168 12.35 2.82 -31.99
N ILE A 169 12.43 2.00 -30.93
CA ILE A 169 13.58 1.89 -30.02
C ILE A 169 14.48 0.74 -30.47
N SER A 170 15.80 0.93 -30.40
CA SER A 170 16.76 -0.08 -30.83
C SER A 170 16.81 -1.29 -29.89
N ASP A 171 17.03 -2.47 -30.48
CA ASP A 171 17.22 -3.72 -29.73
C ASP A 171 18.39 -3.63 -28.73
N ASP A 172 19.45 -2.89 -29.06
CA ASP A 172 20.57 -2.61 -28.15
C ASP A 172 20.10 -1.92 -26.86
N PHE A 173 19.20 -0.94 -26.98
CA PHE A 173 18.63 -0.25 -25.83
C PHE A 173 17.75 -1.19 -25.01
N VAL A 174 16.88 -1.97 -25.66
CA VAL A 174 16.00 -2.93 -24.99
C VAL A 174 16.82 -3.95 -24.20
N THR A 175 17.85 -4.52 -24.83
CA THR A 175 18.80 -5.45 -24.18
C THR A 175 19.44 -4.82 -22.95
N LYS A 176 19.93 -3.58 -23.10
CA LYS A 176 20.53 -2.84 -21.99
C LYS A 176 19.53 -2.54 -20.87
N SER A 177 18.28 -2.22 -21.18
CA SER A 177 17.22 -1.99 -20.17
C SER A 177 16.91 -3.28 -19.40
N ILE A 178 16.82 -4.42 -20.08
CA ILE A 178 16.65 -5.74 -19.45
C ILE A 178 17.80 -6.02 -18.47
N ASP A 179 19.04 -5.91 -18.94
CA ASP A 179 20.23 -6.20 -18.12
C ASP A 179 20.36 -5.24 -16.93
N THR A 180 20.09 -3.96 -17.15
CA THR A 180 20.15 -2.93 -16.09
C THR A 180 19.07 -3.17 -15.04
N THR A 181 17.84 -3.48 -15.48
CA THR A 181 16.71 -3.79 -14.59
C THR A 181 17.02 -5.03 -13.76
N ASN A 182 17.49 -6.10 -14.39
CA ASN A 182 17.85 -7.33 -13.69
C ASN A 182 18.97 -7.08 -12.67
N THR A 183 20.03 -6.37 -13.07
CA THR A 183 21.16 -6.03 -12.19
C THR A 183 20.70 -5.20 -11.00
N PHE A 184 19.87 -4.18 -11.23
CA PHE A 184 19.36 -3.32 -10.17
C PHE A 184 18.50 -4.11 -9.16
N ILE A 185 17.53 -4.88 -9.66
CA ILE A 185 16.62 -5.65 -8.81
C ILE A 185 17.40 -6.70 -8.02
N THR A 186 18.25 -7.49 -8.67
CA THR A 186 19.04 -8.54 -7.98
C THR A 186 19.98 -7.97 -6.92
N THR A 187 20.64 -6.85 -7.22
CA THR A 187 21.56 -6.16 -6.28
C THR A 187 20.82 -5.59 -5.07
N HIS A 188 19.62 -5.05 -5.27
CA HIS A 188 18.88 -4.32 -4.24
C HIS A 188 17.68 -5.09 -3.67
N LYS A 189 17.42 -6.32 -4.10
CA LYS A 189 16.24 -7.13 -3.73
C LYS A 189 15.95 -7.11 -2.24
N LYS A 190 16.97 -7.31 -1.41
CA LYS A 190 16.87 -7.34 0.07
C LYS A 190 16.52 -5.99 0.71
N LYS A 191 16.72 -4.88 0.01
CA LYS A 191 16.42 -3.52 0.48
C LYS A 191 15.09 -3.00 -0.05
N ILE A 192 14.57 -3.59 -1.13
CA ILE A 192 13.32 -3.18 -1.74
C ILE A 192 12.15 -3.80 -0.95
N PRO A 193 11.30 -2.99 -0.29
CA PRO A 193 10.17 -3.47 0.50
C PRO A 193 9.32 -4.52 -0.20
N TYR A 194 8.97 -4.25 -1.45
CA TYR A 194 8.15 -5.08 -2.30
C TYR A 194 8.60 -6.55 -2.40
N PHE A 195 9.91 -6.83 -2.45
CA PHE A 195 10.42 -8.20 -2.56
C PHE A 195 10.56 -8.94 -1.22
N ASN A 196 10.52 -8.22 -0.10
CA ASN A 196 10.76 -8.80 1.23
C ASN A 196 9.49 -8.96 2.07
N TYR A 197 8.37 -8.40 1.61
CA TYR A 197 7.14 -8.33 2.40
C TYR A 197 5.99 -9.09 1.74
N SER A 198 6.00 -10.41 1.91
CA SER A 198 4.98 -11.33 1.39
C SER A 198 3.66 -11.34 2.19
N ASN A 199 3.64 -10.77 3.40
CA ASN A 199 2.42 -10.71 4.21
C ASN A 199 2.19 -9.32 4.83
N PRO A 200 1.45 -8.44 4.13
CA PRO A 200 1.14 -7.10 4.62
C PRO A 200 0.38 -7.08 5.94
N VAL A 201 -0.41 -8.12 6.22
CA VAL A 201 -1.14 -8.27 7.48
C VAL A 201 -0.15 -8.53 8.62
N LYS A 202 0.84 -9.42 8.44
CA LYS A 202 1.87 -9.68 9.46
C LYS A 202 2.68 -8.43 9.79
N HIS A 203 3.04 -7.62 8.79
CA HIS A 203 3.75 -6.37 9.03
C HIS A 203 2.88 -5.29 9.69
N PHE A 204 1.61 -5.22 9.32
CA PHE A 204 0.63 -4.39 10.03
C PHE A 204 0.58 -4.79 11.52
N TYR A 205 0.54 -6.09 11.84
CA TYR A 205 0.62 -6.57 13.22
C TYR A 205 1.95 -6.17 13.88
N ASP A 206 3.09 -6.47 13.27
CA ASP A 206 4.42 -6.27 13.87
C ASP A 206 4.74 -4.78 14.13
N GLN A 207 4.37 -3.88 13.21
CA GLN A 207 4.64 -2.45 13.34
C GLN A 207 3.59 -1.72 14.20
N MET A 208 2.30 -2.07 14.08
CA MET A 208 1.25 -1.42 14.88
C MET A 208 1.25 -1.89 16.32
N THR A 209 1.83 -3.05 16.65
CA THR A 209 1.89 -3.55 18.03
C THR A 209 2.50 -2.51 18.96
N GLN A 210 3.60 -1.83 18.58
CA GLN A 210 4.21 -0.82 19.45
C GLN A 210 3.33 0.42 19.63
N SER A 211 2.69 0.91 18.56
CA SER A 211 1.80 2.07 18.61
C SER A 211 0.51 1.77 19.38
N VAL A 212 -0.07 0.59 19.17
CA VAL A 212 -1.23 0.08 19.90
C VAL A 212 -0.91 -0.12 21.37
N VAL A 213 0.22 -0.74 21.69
CA VAL A 213 0.68 -0.90 23.08
C VAL A 213 0.85 0.46 23.73
N LYS A 214 1.47 1.43 23.07
CA LYS A 214 1.58 2.81 23.60
C LYS A 214 0.21 3.44 23.85
N LEU A 215 -0.76 3.29 22.93
CA LEU A 215 -2.12 3.81 23.11
C LEU A 215 -2.85 3.16 24.28
N ILE A 216 -2.72 1.83 24.41
CA ILE A 216 -3.31 1.05 25.50
C ILE A 216 -2.70 1.45 26.84
N VAL A 217 -1.36 1.55 26.93
CA VAL A 217 -0.64 1.96 28.14
C VAL A 217 -1.02 3.39 28.55
N ARG A 218 -1.08 4.34 27.61
CA ARG A 218 -1.50 5.73 27.88
C ARG A 218 -2.92 5.84 28.42
N ASN A 219 -3.79 4.88 28.09
CA ASN A 219 -5.19 4.85 28.52
C ASN A 219 -5.47 3.79 29.59
N LYS A 220 -4.44 3.16 30.17
CA LYS A 220 -4.55 2.03 31.10
C LYS A 220 -5.59 2.26 32.20
N ASN A 221 -5.50 3.39 32.91
CA ASN A 221 -6.36 3.66 34.06
C ASN A 221 -7.84 3.75 33.69
N ARG A 222 -8.15 4.32 32.51
CA ARG A 222 -9.52 4.43 32.01
C ARG A 222 -10.01 3.07 31.51
N LEU A 223 -9.19 2.33 30.78
CA LEU A 223 -9.49 0.97 30.34
C LEU A 223 -9.82 0.04 31.51
N VAL A 224 -8.97 0.01 32.54
CA VAL A 224 -9.16 -0.83 33.73
C VAL A 224 -10.46 -0.48 34.45
N LYS A 225 -10.76 0.82 34.61
CA LYS A 225 -11.99 1.29 35.25
C LYS A 225 -13.25 0.81 34.50
N GLU A 226 -13.28 0.96 33.18
CA GLU A 226 -14.40 0.53 32.33
C GLU A 226 -14.56 -1.00 32.30
N ILE A 227 -13.44 -1.74 32.32
CA ILE A 227 -13.46 -3.21 32.37
C ILE A 227 -14.01 -3.71 33.72
N ILE A 228 -13.58 -3.14 34.84
CA ILE A 228 -14.08 -3.50 36.18
C ILE A 228 -15.59 -3.24 36.31
N GLN A 229 -16.08 -2.19 35.66
CA GLN A 229 -17.52 -1.89 35.61
C GLN A 229 -18.31 -2.92 34.78
N SER A 230 -17.65 -3.63 33.86
CA SER A 230 -18.23 -4.73 33.09
C SER A 230 -17.95 -6.08 33.74
N LYS A 231 -18.82 -6.50 34.67
CA LYS A 231 -18.70 -7.78 35.39
C LYS A 231 -18.59 -9.00 34.46
N GLU A 232 -19.36 -9.02 33.36
CA GLU A 232 -19.31 -10.13 32.39
C GLU A 232 -17.97 -10.17 31.64
N LEU A 233 -17.47 -9.00 31.21
CA LEU A 233 -16.18 -8.92 30.51
C LEU A 233 -15.04 -9.36 31.44
N MET A 234 -15.06 -8.96 32.71
CA MET A 234 -14.07 -9.41 33.68
C MET A 234 -14.01 -10.93 33.78
N VAL A 235 -15.16 -11.60 33.91
CA VAL A 235 -15.23 -13.06 34.04
C VAL A 235 -14.68 -13.74 32.78
N LEU A 236 -15.04 -13.23 31.60
CA LEU A 236 -14.55 -13.80 30.34
C LEU A 236 -13.04 -13.57 30.15
N LEU A 237 -12.51 -12.42 30.56
CA LEU A 237 -11.07 -12.16 30.54
C LEU A 237 -10.31 -13.06 31.52
N ALA A 238 -10.86 -13.29 32.73
CA ALA A 238 -10.28 -14.23 33.69
C ALA A 238 -10.27 -15.65 33.12
N TYR A 239 -11.38 -16.13 32.55
CA TYR A 239 -11.41 -17.44 31.89
C TYR A 239 -10.41 -17.55 30.74
N SER A 240 -10.17 -16.48 29.98
CA SER A 240 -9.17 -16.49 28.91
C SER A 240 -7.73 -16.68 29.38
N THR A 241 -7.45 -16.51 30.68
CA THR A 241 -6.13 -16.78 31.27
C THR A 241 -5.94 -18.24 31.66
N THR A 242 -7.03 -18.97 31.94
CA THR A 242 -6.98 -20.35 32.45
C THR A 242 -7.45 -21.39 31.44
N ARG A 243 -8.26 -21.00 30.45
CA ARG A 243 -8.77 -21.88 29.41
C ARG A 243 -9.03 -21.12 28.12
N ASP A 244 -9.13 -21.87 27.02
CA ASP A 244 -9.62 -21.30 25.78
C ASP A 244 -11.11 -20.93 25.88
N LEU A 245 -11.43 -19.73 25.38
CA LEU A 245 -12.80 -19.28 25.20
C LEU A 245 -13.42 -19.92 23.96
N ASP A 246 -14.70 -20.27 24.05
CA ASP A 246 -15.47 -20.76 22.92
C ASP A 246 -15.81 -19.65 21.91
N ALA A 247 -16.38 -20.01 20.76
CA ALA A 247 -16.71 -19.04 19.70
C ALA A 247 -17.73 -17.97 20.14
N LYS A 248 -18.67 -18.31 21.04
CA LYS A 248 -19.68 -17.37 21.56
C LYS A 248 -19.04 -16.41 22.57
N GLU A 249 -18.21 -16.93 23.46
CA GLU A 249 -17.44 -16.17 24.45
C GLU A 249 -16.47 -15.20 23.78
N LYS A 250 -15.70 -15.66 22.77
CA LYS A 250 -14.82 -14.80 21.96
C LYS A 250 -15.57 -13.67 21.29
N LYS A 251 -16.78 -13.93 20.77
CA LYS A 251 -17.63 -12.91 20.14
C LYS A 251 -18.13 -11.89 21.16
N LYS A 252 -18.47 -12.32 22.39
CA LYS A 252 -18.87 -11.42 23.49
C LYS A 252 -17.72 -10.53 23.95
N VAL A 253 -16.54 -11.10 24.20
CA VAL A 253 -15.32 -10.36 24.56
C VAL A 253 -15.00 -9.30 23.50
N LYS A 254 -15.00 -9.69 22.23
CA LYS A 254 -14.79 -8.78 21.09
C LYS A 254 -15.78 -7.61 21.10
N LYS A 255 -17.07 -7.88 21.29
CA LYS A 255 -18.12 -6.84 21.30
C LYS A 255 -17.92 -5.88 22.47
N GLN A 256 -17.75 -6.39 23.68
CA GLN A 256 -17.62 -5.58 24.90
C GLN A 256 -16.34 -4.74 24.90
N LEU A 257 -15.22 -5.28 24.40
CA LEU A 257 -13.99 -4.50 24.25
C LEU A 257 -14.14 -3.38 23.22
N LEU A 258 -14.82 -3.62 22.10
CA LEU A 258 -15.11 -2.55 21.13
C LEU A 258 -16.01 -1.47 21.74
N ASP A 259 -16.99 -1.86 22.57
CA ASP A 259 -17.84 -0.90 23.26
C ASP A 259 -17.06 -0.04 24.26
N ILE A 260 -16.06 -0.60 24.96
CA ILE A 260 -15.13 0.18 25.80
C ILE A 260 -14.22 1.08 24.94
N CYS A 261 -13.73 0.61 23.80
CA CYS A 261 -12.93 1.45 22.89
C CYS A 261 -13.72 2.64 22.33
N LYS A 262 -15.06 2.57 22.25
CA LYS A 262 -15.92 3.72 21.89
C LYS A 262 -15.92 4.80 22.97
N THR A 263 -15.74 4.44 24.23
CA THR A 263 -15.75 5.41 25.34
C THR A 263 -14.42 6.13 25.52
N ILE A 264 -13.37 5.73 24.78
CA ILE A 264 -12.01 6.30 24.85
C ILE A 264 -11.63 6.85 23.47
N PRO A 265 -11.63 8.19 23.27
CA PRO A 265 -11.41 8.80 21.95
C PRO A 265 -10.13 8.34 21.23
N SER A 266 -9.03 8.15 21.96
CA SER A 266 -7.77 7.68 21.37
C SER A 266 -7.79 6.21 20.94
N LEU A 267 -8.77 5.42 21.38
CA LEU A 267 -8.99 4.02 20.97
C LEU A 267 -10.12 3.90 19.95
N THR A 268 -10.69 5.01 19.48
CA THR A 268 -11.69 5.00 18.40
C THR A 268 -11.10 4.48 17.09
N ILE A 269 -9.76 4.50 16.93
CA ILE A 269 -9.05 3.88 15.79
C ILE A 269 -9.37 2.39 15.60
N PHE A 270 -9.71 1.66 16.68
CA PHE A 270 -10.09 0.24 16.62
C PHE A 270 -11.48 0.01 16.01
N LEU A 271 -12.27 1.07 15.85
CA LEU A 271 -13.63 1.04 15.30
C LEU A 271 -13.66 1.38 13.81
N LEU A 272 -12.56 1.93 13.28
CA LEU A 272 -12.43 2.19 11.84
C LEU A 272 -12.41 0.87 11.06
N PRO A 273 -12.86 0.85 9.79
CA PRO A 273 -12.72 -0.33 8.94
C PRO A 273 -11.25 -0.80 8.91
N GLY A 274 -10.97 -2.05 9.29
CA GLY A 274 -9.60 -2.57 9.46
C GLY A 274 -9.04 -2.52 10.90
N GLY A 275 -9.62 -1.73 11.80
CA GLY A 275 -9.27 -1.71 13.23
C GLY A 275 -9.56 -3.03 13.97
N SER A 276 -10.42 -3.88 13.39
CA SER A 276 -10.66 -5.25 13.85
C SER A 276 -9.44 -6.16 13.76
N LEU A 277 -8.46 -5.84 12.90
CA LEU A 277 -7.15 -6.50 12.84
C LEU A 277 -6.30 -6.17 14.06
N LEU A 278 -6.52 -5.05 14.73
CA LEU A 278 -5.78 -4.68 15.95
C LEU A 278 -6.43 -5.24 17.22
N LEU A 279 -7.64 -5.78 17.11
CA LEU A 279 -8.40 -6.31 18.24
C LEU A 279 -7.76 -7.55 18.90
N PRO A 280 -7.16 -8.50 18.17
CA PRO A 280 -6.42 -9.61 18.80
C PRO A 280 -5.28 -9.14 19.70
N ILE A 281 -4.58 -8.05 19.34
CA ILE A 281 -3.53 -7.44 20.17
C ILE A 281 -4.14 -6.89 21.46
N LEU A 282 -5.29 -6.21 21.35
CA LEU A 282 -6.01 -5.63 22.48
C LEU A 282 -6.49 -6.71 23.46
N ILE A 283 -7.03 -7.82 22.93
CA ILE A 283 -7.46 -8.99 23.72
C ILE A 283 -6.27 -9.64 24.43
N LYS A 284 -5.10 -9.73 23.77
CA LYS A 284 -3.89 -10.30 24.37
C LYS A 284 -3.24 -9.41 25.43
N PHE A 285 -3.33 -8.09 25.28
CA PHE A 285 -2.60 -7.12 26.11
C PHE A 285 -3.42 -6.57 27.29
N ILE A 286 -4.75 -6.53 27.21
CA ILE A 286 -5.59 -6.09 28.33
C ILE A 286 -5.42 -6.95 29.60
N PRO A 287 -5.35 -8.29 29.52
CA PRO A 287 -5.13 -9.12 30.69
C PRO A 287 -3.86 -8.75 31.47
N THR A 288 -2.78 -8.36 30.78
CA THR A 288 -1.50 -7.98 31.42
C THR A 288 -1.55 -6.60 32.10
N LEU A 289 -2.60 -5.81 31.88
CA LEU A 289 -2.79 -4.50 32.51
C LEU A 289 -3.60 -4.55 33.80
N LEU A 290 -4.35 -5.63 34.02
CA LEU A 290 -5.16 -5.80 35.22
C LEU A 290 -4.25 -6.04 36.45
N PRO A 291 -4.68 -5.64 37.66
CA PRO A 291 -3.86 -5.73 38.86
C PRO A 291 -3.31 -7.15 39.10
N SER A 292 -2.08 -7.26 39.60
CA SER A 292 -1.42 -8.53 39.89
C SER A 292 -2.10 -9.39 40.96
N ALA A 293 -3.08 -8.84 41.70
CA ALA A 293 -3.98 -9.60 42.58
C ALA A 293 -4.82 -10.67 41.83
N PHE A 294 -4.71 -10.74 40.50
CA PHE A 294 -5.29 -11.79 39.65
C PHE A 294 -4.23 -12.72 39.03
N ASN A 295 -2.94 -12.44 39.24
CA ASN A 295 -1.79 -13.21 38.73
C ASN A 295 -1.17 -14.14 39.80
N GLU A 296 -1.84 -14.33 40.95
CA GLU A 296 -1.33 -15.15 42.06
C GLU A 296 -1.12 -16.64 41.73
N ASN A 297 -1.54 -17.11 40.54
CA ASN A 297 -1.37 -18.50 40.10
C ASN A 297 -0.30 -18.71 39.02
N LEU A 298 0.61 -17.75 38.78
CA LEU A 298 1.69 -17.95 37.80
C LEU A 298 3.02 -18.43 38.40
N ASP A 299 3.15 -18.50 39.73
CA ASP A 299 4.39 -18.91 40.41
C ASP A 299 4.18 -20.14 41.34
N GLU A 300 3.44 -21.15 40.88
CA GLU A 300 3.50 -22.50 41.44
C GLU A 300 3.59 -23.49 40.28
N ASN A 301 4.82 -23.78 39.82
CA ASN A 301 5.30 -25.05 39.25
C ASN A 301 6.74 -24.84 38.77
N GLU A 302 7.70 -25.07 39.68
CA GLU A 302 8.93 -25.80 39.32
C GLU A 302 8.59 -27.24 38.94
#